data_AF-A0A9E3QIR8-F1
#
_entry.id   AF-A0A9E3QIR8-F1
#
_cell.length_a   1.000
_cell.length_b   1.000
_cell.length_c   1.000
_cell.angle_alpha   90.00
_cell.angle_beta   90.00
_cell.angle_gamma   90.00
#
_symmetry.space_group_name_H-M   'P 1'
#
loop_
_entity.id
_entity.type
_entity.pdbx_description
1 polymer ?
#
loop_
_entity_poly.entity_id
_entity_poly.type
_entity_poly.pdbx_seq_one_letter_code
_entity_poly.pdbx_strand_id
1 'polypeptide(L)'
;MFEALPIYTFLTLIILIPFTFFVLWKDKHLNKNKLYLILVLSLIATIVWDTVAIKTGIWGFLDANVSWRIIGIPIEEYIFGIWLTVMVLGIYTSLPRFKKHTISEPHFKEIPLLCIIFFLQFILVISLITNPISYIKWLLFFAIIPSIFYLWRKGERIDEVRLLATCLCMACIVIIIDNIFVPLGAWHYSEVSLLGHIGHIYWDDILFGIFNSVIIIGFYTSIPSRKMLTKKW
;
A
#
# COMPACT_ATOMS: atom_id res chain seq x y z
N MET A 1 17.56 25.82 -22.18
CA MET A 1 18.18 24.55 -21.76
C MET A 1 17.31 24.04 -20.63
N PHE A 2 16.44 23.05 -20.87
CA PHE A 2 15.69 22.47 -19.77
C PHE A 2 16.70 21.63 -18.98
N GLU A 3 17.04 22.06 -17.77
CA GLU A 3 17.79 21.21 -16.86
C GLU A 3 17.05 19.89 -16.73
N ALA A 4 17.76 18.78 -16.88
CA ALA A 4 17.17 17.48 -16.73
C ALA A 4 16.57 17.39 -15.32
N LEU A 5 15.31 16.96 -15.22
CA LEU A 5 14.66 16.76 -13.94
C LEU A 5 15.47 15.74 -13.11
N PRO A 6 15.49 15.86 -11.77
CA PRO A 6 16.07 14.83 -10.91
C PRO A 6 15.47 13.47 -11.25
N ILE A 7 16.29 12.42 -11.18
CA ILE A 7 15.91 11.10 -11.69
C ILE A 7 14.65 10.56 -11.00
N TYR A 8 14.50 10.77 -9.68
CA TYR A 8 13.33 10.28 -8.98
C TYR A 8 12.08 11.07 -9.38
N THR A 9 12.19 12.38 -9.55
CA THR A 9 11.10 13.22 -10.06
C THR A 9 10.64 12.76 -11.44
N PHE A 10 11.58 12.53 -12.36
CA PHE A 10 11.28 12.06 -13.71
C PHE A 10 10.54 10.72 -13.69
N LEU A 11 11.05 9.75 -12.93
CA LEU A 11 10.41 8.44 -12.82
C LEU A 11 9.03 8.51 -12.13
N THR A 12 8.88 9.41 -11.15
CA THR A 12 7.60 9.69 -10.49
C THR A 12 6.55 10.20 -11.48
N LEU A 13 6.94 11.05 -12.43
CA LEU A 13 6.03 11.50 -13.50
C LEU A 13 5.61 10.37 -14.44
N ILE A 14 6.50 9.40 -14.71
CA ILE A 14 6.17 8.24 -15.55
C ILE A 14 5.12 7.35 -14.86
N ILE A 15 5.28 7.07 -13.56
CA ILE A 15 4.34 6.20 -12.85
C ILE A 15 2.94 6.84 -12.73
N LEU A 16 2.83 8.17 -12.82
CA LEU A 16 1.53 8.86 -12.85
C LEU A 16 0.70 8.56 -14.11
N ILE A 17 1.27 7.99 -15.18
CA ILE A 17 0.51 7.65 -16.39
C ILE A 17 -0.61 6.63 -16.08
N PRO A 18 -0.34 5.46 -15.48
CA PRO A 18 -1.37 4.54 -14.98
C PRO A 18 -2.40 5.18 -14.04
N PHE A 19 -2.00 6.16 -13.24
CA PHE A 19 -2.91 6.87 -12.34
C PHE A 19 -3.98 7.65 -13.11
N THR A 20 -3.60 8.34 -14.19
CA THR A 20 -4.57 9.05 -15.03
C THR A 20 -5.62 8.11 -15.62
N PHE A 21 -5.24 6.88 -15.99
CA PHE A 21 -6.17 5.87 -16.46
C PHE A 21 -7.24 5.56 -15.40
N PHE A 22 -6.85 5.27 -14.16
CA PHE A 22 -7.84 4.91 -13.12
C PHE A 22 -8.70 6.08 -12.66
N VAL A 23 -8.14 7.29 -12.58
CA VAL A 23 -8.89 8.49 -12.19
C VAL A 23 -9.89 8.90 -13.29
N LEU A 24 -9.50 8.83 -14.55
CA LEU A 24 -10.31 9.33 -15.66
C LEU A 24 -11.27 8.28 -16.24
N TRP A 25 -10.89 7.00 -16.31
CA TRP A 25 -11.65 6.00 -17.07
C TRP A 25 -12.83 5.41 -16.27
N LYS A 26 -12.73 5.26 -14.93
CA LYS A 26 -13.67 4.40 -14.17
C LYS A 26 -14.46 5.09 -13.04
N ASP A 27 -14.94 6.32 -13.29
CA ASP A 27 -15.68 7.12 -12.30
C ASP A 27 -16.94 6.41 -11.73
N LYS A 28 -17.60 5.53 -12.49
CA LYS A 28 -18.92 4.98 -12.11
C LYS A 28 -18.91 3.98 -10.94
N HIS A 29 -17.77 3.37 -10.59
CA HIS A 29 -17.72 2.31 -9.57
C HIS A 29 -16.98 2.69 -8.29
N LEU A 30 -16.25 3.82 -8.31
CA LEU A 30 -15.45 4.28 -7.20
C LEU A 30 -16.22 5.34 -6.42
N ASN A 31 -16.47 5.10 -5.13
CA ASN A 31 -17.12 6.10 -4.30
C ASN A 31 -16.11 7.21 -3.95
N LYS A 32 -16.23 8.38 -4.58
CA LYS A 32 -15.31 9.53 -4.39
C LYS A 32 -15.11 9.93 -2.93
N ASN A 33 -16.17 9.87 -2.10
CA ASN A 33 -16.05 10.23 -0.69
C ASN A 33 -15.20 9.21 0.08
N LYS A 34 -15.39 7.91 -0.20
CA LYS A 34 -14.54 6.86 0.38
C LYS A 34 -13.09 7.02 -0.10
N LEU A 35 -12.91 7.25 -1.39
CA LEU A 35 -11.59 7.46 -1.98
C LEU A 35 -10.86 8.63 -1.30
N TYR A 36 -11.52 9.79 -1.19
CA TYR A 36 -10.91 10.97 -0.56
C TYR A 36 -10.49 10.71 0.88
N LEU A 37 -11.36 10.07 1.68
CA LEU A 37 -11.03 9.70 3.05
C LEU A 37 -9.80 8.78 3.11
N ILE A 38 -9.74 7.76 2.25
CA ILE A 38 -8.63 6.82 2.22
C ILE A 38 -7.36 7.48 1.72
N LEU A 39 -7.43 8.39 0.74
CA LEU A 39 -6.27 9.17 0.29
C LEU A 39 -5.68 10.00 1.42
N VAL A 40 -6.52 10.65 2.24
CA VAL A 40 -6.04 11.39 3.42
C VAL A 40 -5.37 10.44 4.42
N LEU A 41 -5.99 9.29 4.71
CA LEU A 41 -5.43 8.30 5.64
C LEU A 41 -4.10 7.71 5.12
N SER A 42 -4.03 7.37 3.84
CA SER A 42 -2.81 6.88 3.20
C SER A 42 -1.71 7.92 3.23
N LEU A 43 -2.02 9.20 2.96
CA LEU A 43 -1.03 10.27 3.01
C LEU A 43 -0.45 10.46 4.42
N ILE A 44 -1.30 10.42 5.45
CA ILE A 44 -0.85 10.46 6.84
C ILE A 44 0.05 9.25 7.14
N ALA A 45 -0.34 8.06 6.69
CA ALA A 45 0.45 6.85 6.87
C ALA A 45 1.82 6.93 6.18
N THR A 46 1.88 7.41 4.93
CA THR A 46 3.13 7.67 4.19
C THR A 46 4.01 8.64 4.95
N ILE A 47 3.47 9.78 5.41
CA ILE A 47 4.26 10.77 6.17
C ILE A 47 4.87 10.14 7.43
N VAL A 48 4.07 9.40 8.20
CA VAL A 48 4.54 8.75 9.43
C VAL A 48 5.61 7.71 9.10
N TRP A 49 5.35 6.88 8.09
CA TRP A 49 6.26 5.82 7.65
C TRP A 49 7.60 6.38 7.18
N ASP A 50 7.61 7.29 6.19
CA ASP A 50 8.84 7.81 5.60
C ASP A 50 9.64 8.63 6.58
N THR A 51 8.97 9.42 7.43
CA THR A 51 9.67 10.16 8.48
C THR A 51 10.47 9.22 9.37
N VAL A 52 9.86 8.10 9.75
CA VAL A 52 10.50 7.10 10.60
C VAL A 52 11.60 6.38 9.84
N ALA A 53 11.29 5.84 8.66
CA ALA A 53 12.23 5.08 7.84
C ALA A 53 13.50 5.88 7.52
N ILE A 54 13.35 7.14 7.12
CA ILE A 54 14.48 8.03 6.84
C ILE A 54 15.29 8.32 8.12
N LYS A 55 14.62 8.64 9.23
CA LYS A 55 15.30 8.95 10.50
C LYS A 55 16.05 7.76 11.09
N THR A 56 15.54 6.55 10.89
CA THR A 56 16.19 5.31 11.35
C THR A 56 17.21 4.78 10.34
N GLY A 57 17.42 5.47 9.21
CA GLY A 57 18.37 5.04 8.18
C GLY A 57 17.99 3.74 7.50
N ILE A 58 16.69 3.42 7.48
CA ILE A 58 16.14 2.24 6.78
C ILE A 58 16.31 2.42 5.27
N TRP A 59 15.95 3.60 4.78
CA TRP A 59 16.15 4.01 3.40
C TRP A 59 16.38 5.50 3.32
N GLY A 60 16.93 5.94 2.20
CA GLY A 60 17.27 7.33 1.98
C GLY A 60 17.21 7.74 0.52
N PHE A 61 17.29 9.05 0.33
CA PHE A 61 17.22 9.70 -0.97
C PHE A 61 18.39 10.66 -1.08
N LEU A 62 19.13 10.58 -2.19
CA LEU A 62 20.19 11.54 -2.49
C LEU A 62 19.56 12.87 -2.90
N ASP A 63 20.08 13.99 -2.38
CA ASP A 63 19.50 15.31 -2.67
C ASP A 63 19.57 15.67 -4.16
N ALA A 64 20.55 15.16 -4.90
CA ALA A 64 20.65 15.34 -6.35
C ALA A 64 19.52 14.64 -7.14
N ASN A 65 18.82 13.69 -6.52
CA ASN A 65 17.84 12.84 -7.18
C ASN A 65 16.39 13.24 -6.88
N VAL A 66 16.16 14.20 -5.99
CA VAL A 66 14.83 14.66 -5.57
C VAL A 66 14.62 16.14 -5.91
N SER A 67 13.39 16.53 -6.21
CA SER A 67 13.11 17.94 -6.52
C SER A 67 13.01 18.82 -5.27
N TRP A 68 12.34 18.33 -4.24
CA TRP A 68 12.13 19.10 -3.00
C TRP A 68 11.74 18.19 -1.84
N ARG A 69 11.83 18.70 -0.60
CA ARG A 69 11.48 17.99 0.62
C ARG A 69 10.49 18.78 1.48
N ILE A 70 9.53 18.07 2.06
CA ILE A 70 8.60 18.57 3.08
C ILE A 70 8.80 17.70 4.32
N ILE A 71 9.10 18.32 5.48
CA ILE A 71 9.35 17.59 6.75
C ILE A 71 10.47 16.52 6.60
N GLY A 72 11.43 16.75 5.71
CA GLY A 72 12.53 15.82 5.43
C GLY A 72 12.21 14.70 4.41
N ILE A 73 10.96 14.57 3.98
CA ILE A 73 10.51 13.58 3.01
C ILE A 73 10.48 14.20 1.60
N PRO A 74 11.00 13.53 0.56
CA PRO A 74 10.88 14.00 -0.83
C PRO A 74 9.42 14.19 -1.25
N ILE A 75 9.12 15.22 -2.05
CA ILE A 75 7.75 15.45 -2.56
C ILE A 75 7.23 14.26 -3.37
N GLU A 76 8.13 13.53 -4.03
CA GLU A 76 7.87 12.32 -4.79
C GLU A 76 7.19 11.23 -3.95
N GLU A 77 7.52 11.09 -2.67
CA GLU A 77 6.90 10.10 -1.77
C GLU A 77 5.43 10.41 -1.48
N TYR A 78 5.08 11.69 -1.34
CA TYR A 78 3.69 12.11 -1.18
C TYR A 78 2.87 11.74 -2.43
N ILE A 79 3.46 11.92 -3.60
CA ILE A 79 2.87 11.52 -4.87
C ILE A 79 2.76 10.00 -4.94
N PHE A 80 3.79 9.26 -4.51
CA PHE A 80 3.79 7.80 -4.46
C PHE A 80 2.69 7.25 -3.54
N GLY A 81 2.51 7.80 -2.33
CA GLY A 81 1.44 7.37 -1.41
C GLY A 81 0.03 7.57 -1.98
N ILE A 82 -0.20 8.69 -2.67
CA ILE A 82 -1.46 8.95 -3.40
C ILE A 82 -1.62 7.98 -4.57
N TRP A 83 -0.56 7.82 -5.36
CA TRP A 83 -0.52 6.95 -6.53
C TRP A 83 -0.82 5.50 -6.16
N LEU A 84 -0.13 4.96 -5.16
CA LEU A 84 -0.28 3.60 -4.66
C LEU A 84 -1.74 3.33 -4.26
N THR A 85 -2.34 4.28 -3.54
CA THR A 85 -3.74 4.18 -3.09
C THR A 85 -4.72 4.10 -4.26
N VAL A 86 -4.54 4.97 -5.26
CA VAL A 86 -5.39 4.96 -6.45
C VAL A 86 -5.17 3.71 -7.29
N MET A 87 -3.94 3.23 -7.44
CA MET A 87 -3.64 1.99 -8.16
C MET A 87 -4.30 0.79 -7.51
N VAL A 88 -4.17 0.63 -6.19
CA VAL A 88 -4.80 -0.47 -5.44
C VAL A 88 -6.32 -0.46 -5.63
N LEU A 89 -6.98 0.67 -5.38
CA LEU A 89 -8.44 0.75 -5.52
C LEU A 89 -8.88 0.66 -6.98
N GLY A 90 -8.10 1.22 -7.89
CA GLY A 90 -8.32 1.17 -9.33
C GLY A 90 -8.32 -0.26 -9.85
N ILE A 91 -7.25 -1.03 -9.57
CA ILE A 91 -7.15 -2.44 -9.94
C ILE A 91 -8.28 -3.23 -9.27
N TYR A 92 -8.44 -3.10 -7.95
CA TYR A 92 -9.45 -3.84 -7.21
C TYR A 92 -10.83 -3.61 -7.83
N THR A 93 -11.27 -2.36 -7.97
CA THR A 93 -12.58 -1.99 -8.55
C THR A 93 -12.69 -2.23 -10.05
N SER A 94 -11.58 -2.47 -10.73
CA SER A 94 -11.55 -2.79 -12.15
C SER A 94 -11.89 -4.24 -12.45
N LEU A 95 -11.44 -5.16 -11.60
CA LEU A 95 -11.66 -6.59 -11.76
C LEU A 95 -13.14 -6.98 -11.68
N PRO A 96 -13.59 -7.99 -12.46
CA PRO A 96 -14.95 -8.49 -12.40
C PRO A 96 -15.26 -9.09 -11.03
N ARG A 97 -16.51 -8.99 -10.57
CA ARG A 97 -16.94 -9.63 -9.31
C ARG A 97 -17.10 -11.12 -9.56
N PHE A 98 -16.33 -11.94 -8.85
CA PHE A 98 -16.31 -13.39 -9.06
C PHE A 98 -17.37 -14.14 -8.23
N LYS A 99 -17.89 -13.53 -7.16
CA LYS A 99 -18.99 -14.09 -6.37
C LYS A 99 -20.16 -13.09 -6.25
N LYS A 100 -21.35 -13.46 -6.76
CA LYS A 100 -22.63 -12.80 -6.38
C LYS A 100 -22.97 -13.27 -4.97
N HIS A 101 -22.72 -12.44 -3.96
CA HIS A 101 -23.03 -12.83 -2.58
C HIS A 101 -24.41 -12.35 -2.14
N THR A 102 -25.30 -13.32 -1.93
CA THR A 102 -26.49 -13.23 -1.10
C THR A 102 -26.18 -13.85 0.29
N ILE A 103 -26.64 -13.18 1.36
CA ILE A 103 -26.82 -13.67 2.74
C ILE A 103 -25.63 -13.51 3.73
N SER A 104 -26.00 -13.41 5.01
CA SER A 104 -25.73 -12.37 6.02
C SER A 104 -25.17 -12.93 7.34
N GLU A 105 -24.44 -14.04 7.32
CA GLU A 105 -23.95 -14.71 8.54
C GLU A 105 -22.43 -14.57 8.77
N PRO A 106 -21.96 -14.69 10.03
CA PRO A 106 -20.55 -14.57 10.40
C PRO A 106 -19.68 -15.65 9.75
N HIS A 107 -18.47 -15.24 9.39
CA HIS A 107 -17.73 -15.79 8.27
C HIS A 107 -16.66 -16.81 8.67
N PHE A 108 -17.06 -18.02 9.06
CA PHE A 108 -16.12 -19.13 9.36
C PHE A 108 -15.14 -19.47 8.21
N LYS A 109 -15.48 -19.12 6.96
CA LYS A 109 -14.61 -19.34 5.78
C LYS A 109 -13.42 -18.41 5.70
N GLU A 110 -13.41 -17.32 6.46
CA GLU A 110 -12.33 -16.34 6.47
C GLU A 110 -11.20 -16.71 7.46
N ILE A 111 -11.41 -17.75 8.28
CA ILE A 111 -10.45 -18.27 9.26
C ILE A 111 -9.10 -18.64 8.63
N PRO A 112 -9.01 -19.33 7.48
CA PRO A 112 -7.70 -19.67 6.90
C PRO A 112 -6.88 -18.43 6.51
N LEU A 113 -7.54 -17.41 5.96
CA LEU A 113 -6.87 -16.15 5.61
C LEU A 113 -6.40 -15.42 6.87
N LEU A 114 -7.25 -15.34 7.89
CA LEU A 114 -6.87 -14.79 9.19
C LEU A 114 -5.70 -15.56 9.80
N CYS A 115 -5.71 -16.89 9.76
CA CYS A 115 -4.60 -17.72 10.23
C CYS A 115 -3.29 -17.41 9.49
N ILE A 116 -3.34 -17.21 8.17
CA ILE A 116 -2.16 -16.79 7.38
C ILE A 116 -1.68 -15.42 7.84
N ILE A 117 -2.58 -14.44 8.00
CA ILE A 117 -2.19 -13.10 8.44
C ILE A 117 -1.60 -13.15 9.87
N PHE A 118 -2.22 -13.89 10.78
CA PHE A 118 -1.71 -14.09 12.14
C PHE A 118 -0.38 -14.85 12.15
N PHE A 119 -0.19 -15.84 11.28
CA PHE A 119 1.07 -16.55 11.14
C PHE A 119 2.20 -15.64 10.62
N LEU A 120 1.91 -14.79 9.63
CA LEU A 120 2.84 -13.78 9.15
C LEU A 120 3.18 -12.77 10.25
N GLN A 121 2.19 -12.29 11.01
CA GLN A 121 2.41 -11.46 12.19
C GLN A 121 3.29 -12.16 13.22
N PHE A 122 3.07 -13.45 13.46
CA PHE A 122 3.87 -14.23 14.40
C PHE A 122 5.33 -14.36 13.97
N ILE A 123 5.60 -14.69 12.69
CA ILE A 123 6.96 -14.69 12.14
C ILE A 123 7.62 -13.33 12.32
N LEU A 124 6.89 -12.25 12.02
CA LEU A 124 7.42 -10.91 12.17
C LEU A 124 7.71 -10.57 13.65
N VAL A 125 6.86 -10.98 14.60
CA VAL A 125 7.10 -10.76 16.05
C VAL A 125 8.35 -11.49 16.51
N ILE A 126 8.58 -12.73 16.07
CA ILE A 126 9.81 -13.46 16.35
C ILE A 126 11.01 -12.70 15.80
N SER A 127 10.92 -12.22 14.56
CA SER A 127 12.00 -11.47 13.94
C SER A 127 12.29 -10.14 14.68
N LEU A 128 11.25 -9.48 15.20
CA LEU A 128 11.35 -8.27 16.03
C LEU A 128 12.14 -8.48 17.32
N ILE A 129 11.96 -9.63 17.96
CA ILE A 129 12.71 -10.01 19.17
C ILE A 129 14.19 -10.23 18.83
N THR A 130 14.47 -10.77 17.64
CA THR A 130 15.85 -11.09 17.22
C THR A 130 16.65 -9.90 16.69
N ASN A 131 16.01 -8.89 16.09
CA ASN A 131 16.69 -7.72 15.54
C ASN A 131 15.97 -6.42 15.89
N PRO A 132 16.44 -5.69 16.93
CA PRO A 132 15.76 -4.49 17.41
C PRO A 132 15.86 -3.28 16.46
N ILE A 133 16.65 -3.33 15.39
CA ILE A 133 16.81 -2.23 14.42
C ILE A 133 16.06 -2.53 13.11
N SER A 134 15.49 -3.73 12.97
CA SER A 134 14.94 -4.20 11.69
C SER A 134 13.69 -3.44 11.23
N TYR A 135 13.64 -3.19 9.92
CA TYR A 135 12.50 -2.72 9.12
C TYR A 135 11.18 -3.44 9.44
N ILE A 136 11.30 -4.72 9.82
CA ILE A 136 10.23 -5.63 10.21
C ILE A 136 9.35 -5.07 11.34
N LYS A 137 9.91 -4.24 12.24
CA LYS A 137 9.14 -3.61 13.32
C LYS A 137 7.99 -2.76 12.82
N TRP A 138 8.26 -2.02 11.76
CA TRP A 138 7.29 -1.10 11.18
C TRP A 138 6.34 -1.86 10.26
N LEU A 139 6.86 -2.83 9.50
CA LEU A 139 6.03 -3.74 8.70
C LEU A 139 4.98 -4.46 9.56
N LEU A 140 5.31 -4.80 10.81
CA LEU A 140 4.40 -5.37 11.82
C LEU A 140 3.22 -4.46 12.19
N PHE A 141 3.49 -3.18 12.41
CA PHE A 141 2.43 -2.21 12.73
C PHE A 141 1.41 -2.16 11.59
N PHE A 142 1.91 -2.14 10.35
CA PHE A 142 1.08 -2.18 9.14
C PHE A 142 0.47 -3.56 8.87
N ALA A 143 1.04 -4.66 9.36
CA ALA A 143 0.44 -5.99 9.22
C ALA A 143 -0.66 -6.28 10.26
N ILE A 144 -0.59 -5.67 11.46
CA ILE A 144 -1.56 -5.86 12.55
C ILE A 144 -2.87 -5.12 12.27
N ILE A 145 -2.76 -3.87 11.81
CA ILE A 145 -3.91 -3.01 11.48
C ILE A 145 -4.91 -3.69 10.51
N PRO A 146 -4.49 -4.29 9.37
CA PRO A 146 -5.42 -4.93 8.45
C PRO A 146 -6.12 -6.15 9.06
N SER A 147 -5.51 -6.91 9.98
CA SER A 147 -6.22 -7.98 10.70
C SER A 147 -7.34 -7.44 11.58
N ILE A 148 -7.08 -6.36 12.31
CA ILE A 148 -8.08 -5.73 13.18
C ILE A 148 -9.24 -5.19 12.34
N PHE A 149 -8.94 -4.54 11.21
CA PHE A 149 -9.97 -4.02 10.30
C PHE A 149 -10.74 -5.12 9.57
N TYR A 150 -10.05 -6.18 9.14
CA TYR A 150 -10.68 -7.34 8.53
C TYR A 150 -11.71 -7.96 9.49
N LEU A 151 -11.36 -8.10 10.78
CA LEU A 151 -12.25 -8.60 11.83
C LEU A 151 -13.38 -7.63 12.19
N TRP A 152 -13.15 -6.31 12.10
CA TRP A 152 -14.11 -5.30 12.56
C TRP A 152 -15.05 -4.76 11.48
N ARG A 153 -14.91 -5.16 10.20
CA ARG A 153 -15.76 -4.58 9.14
C ARG A 153 -17.24 -4.85 9.39
N LYS A 154 -18.05 -3.79 9.35
CA LYS A 154 -19.52 -3.84 9.24
C LYS A 154 -20.02 -3.55 7.81
N GLY A 155 -19.09 -3.35 6.87
CA GLY A 155 -19.35 -2.84 5.53
C GLY A 155 -19.54 -3.93 4.46
N GLU A 156 -19.01 -3.65 3.26
CA GLU A 156 -19.12 -4.52 2.10
C GLU A 156 -18.23 -5.77 2.25
N ARG A 157 -18.68 -6.93 1.74
CA ARG A 157 -17.83 -8.12 1.65
C ARG A 157 -16.68 -7.86 0.68
N ILE A 158 -15.47 -8.20 1.12
CA ILE A 158 -14.27 -8.26 0.28
C ILE A 158 -14.42 -9.46 -0.65
N ASP A 159 -14.26 -9.23 -1.95
CA ASP A 159 -14.13 -10.30 -2.92
C ASP A 159 -12.68 -10.81 -2.84
N GLU A 160 -12.50 -11.97 -2.20
CA GLU A 160 -11.18 -12.58 -1.93
C GLU A 160 -10.36 -12.77 -3.21
N VAL A 161 -11.02 -13.11 -4.32
CA VAL A 161 -10.34 -13.33 -5.61
C VAL A 161 -9.82 -12.00 -6.15
N ARG A 162 -10.63 -10.94 -6.07
CA ARG A 162 -10.20 -9.59 -6.46
C ARG A 162 -9.11 -9.06 -5.53
N LEU A 163 -9.20 -9.32 -4.23
CA LEU A 163 -8.16 -8.95 -3.27
C LEU A 163 -6.85 -9.64 -3.63
N LEU A 164 -6.85 -10.96 -3.77
CA LEU A 164 -5.66 -11.74 -4.12
C LEU A 164 -5.04 -11.27 -5.44
N ALA A 165 -5.86 -11.13 -6.48
CA ALA A 165 -5.40 -10.63 -7.77
C ALA A 165 -4.81 -9.22 -7.67
N THR A 166 -5.42 -8.33 -6.88
CA THR A 166 -4.88 -6.98 -6.64
C THR A 166 -3.53 -7.04 -5.93
N CYS A 167 -3.41 -7.84 -4.86
CA CYS A 167 -2.14 -8.02 -4.14
C CYS A 167 -1.04 -8.56 -5.05
N LEU A 168 -1.33 -9.55 -5.89
CA LEU A 168 -0.37 -10.10 -6.86
C LEU A 168 0.03 -9.06 -7.91
N CYS A 169 -0.93 -8.30 -8.46
CA CYS A 169 -0.62 -7.22 -9.39
C CYS A 169 0.27 -6.16 -8.74
N MET A 170 -0.03 -5.76 -7.49
CA MET A 170 0.77 -4.77 -6.78
C MET A 170 2.18 -5.28 -6.45
N ALA A 171 2.31 -6.55 -6.05
CA ALA A 171 3.62 -7.17 -5.88
C ALA A 171 4.45 -7.12 -7.18
N CYS A 172 3.86 -7.48 -8.32
CA CYS A 172 4.55 -7.38 -9.62
C CYS A 172 4.93 -5.94 -9.98
N ILE A 173 4.04 -4.97 -9.71
CA ILE A 173 4.30 -3.55 -9.96
C ILE A 173 5.48 -3.06 -9.13
N VAL A 174 5.52 -3.37 -7.84
CA VAL A 174 6.64 -3.01 -6.95
C VAL A 174 7.93 -3.64 -7.44
N ILE A 175 7.92 -4.93 -7.79
CA ILE A 175 9.10 -5.60 -8.37
C ILE A 175 9.62 -4.85 -9.61
N ILE A 176 8.73 -4.43 -10.51
CA ILE A 176 9.13 -3.68 -11.72
C ILE A 176 9.69 -2.30 -11.35
N ILE A 177 9.05 -1.61 -10.41
CA ILE A 177 9.50 -0.29 -9.94
C ILE A 177 10.90 -0.40 -9.34
N ASP A 178 11.14 -1.31 -8.40
CA ASP A 178 12.44 -1.40 -7.72
C ASP A 178 13.57 -1.77 -8.68
N ASN A 179 13.30 -2.68 -9.63
CA ASN A 179 14.28 -3.04 -10.68
C ASN A 179 14.63 -1.87 -11.62
N ILE A 180 13.86 -0.79 -11.63
CA ILE A 180 14.13 0.42 -12.42
C ILE A 180 14.70 1.52 -11.51
N PHE A 181 14.03 1.81 -10.41
CA PHE A 181 14.30 2.96 -9.55
C PHE A 181 15.57 2.79 -8.75
N VAL A 182 15.81 1.60 -8.18
CA VAL A 182 16.99 1.34 -7.34
C VAL A 182 18.28 1.41 -8.16
N PRO A 183 18.43 0.74 -9.33
CA PRO A 183 19.65 0.85 -10.14
C PRO A 183 19.93 2.27 -10.66
N LEU A 184 18.87 3.06 -10.85
CA LEU A 184 18.96 4.47 -11.24
C LEU A 184 19.24 5.41 -10.06
N GLY A 185 19.34 4.88 -8.84
CA GLY A 185 19.66 5.63 -7.63
C GLY A 185 18.53 6.52 -7.13
N ALA A 186 17.28 6.30 -7.55
CA ALA A 186 16.14 7.11 -7.10
C ALA A 186 16.02 7.10 -5.56
N TRP A 187 16.25 5.93 -4.95
CA TRP A 187 16.42 5.74 -3.51
C TRP A 187 17.40 4.59 -3.24
N HIS A 188 17.80 4.45 -1.98
CA HIS A 188 18.68 3.36 -1.52
C HIS A 188 18.20 2.82 -0.18
N TYR A 189 18.49 1.55 0.07
CA TYR A 189 18.17 0.89 1.33
C TYR A 189 19.43 0.62 2.16
N SER A 190 19.23 0.48 3.46
CA SER A 190 20.22 -0.05 4.39
C SER A 190 20.13 -1.56 4.44
N GLU A 191 21.13 -2.24 3.86
CA GLU A 191 21.18 -3.72 3.79
C GLU A 191 21.09 -4.40 5.16
N VAL A 192 21.53 -3.73 6.23
CA VAL A 192 21.46 -4.29 7.61
C VAL A 192 20.05 -4.23 8.21
N SER A 193 19.15 -3.47 7.60
CA SER A 193 17.80 -3.22 8.14
C SER A 193 16.72 -4.10 7.51
N LEU A 194 17.00 -4.67 6.33
CA LEU A 194 16.05 -5.37 5.48
C LEU A 194 15.98 -6.89 5.77
N LEU A 195 14.91 -7.53 5.31
CA LEU A 195 14.75 -8.99 5.33
C LEU A 195 15.70 -9.71 4.36
N GLY A 196 16.14 -8.99 3.32
CA GLY A 196 17.01 -9.47 2.26
C GLY A 196 16.43 -9.19 0.88
N HIS A 197 17.17 -9.59 -0.16
CA HIS A 197 16.82 -9.29 -1.54
C HIS A 197 17.29 -10.36 -2.52
N ILE A 198 16.71 -10.38 -3.72
CA ILE A 198 17.22 -11.09 -4.89
C ILE A 198 17.49 -10.06 -5.99
N GLY A 199 18.77 -9.81 -6.31
CA GLY A 199 19.13 -8.75 -7.24
C GLY A 199 18.75 -7.38 -6.66
N HIS A 200 17.92 -6.61 -7.36
CA HIS A 200 17.40 -5.32 -6.87
C HIS A 200 16.00 -5.42 -6.25
N ILE A 201 15.51 -6.64 -6.00
CA ILE A 201 14.17 -6.90 -5.48
C ILE A 201 14.25 -7.16 -3.99
N TYR A 202 13.78 -6.22 -3.19
CA TYR A 202 13.74 -6.33 -1.73
C TYR A 202 12.43 -7.00 -1.27
N TRP A 203 12.53 -8.01 -0.40
CA TRP A 203 11.35 -8.72 0.09
C TRP A 203 10.39 -7.80 0.85
N ASP A 204 10.97 -6.84 1.55
CA ASP A 204 10.31 -5.80 2.32
C ASP A 204 9.30 -5.01 1.48
N ASP A 205 9.63 -4.65 0.25
CA ASP A 205 8.75 -3.84 -0.61
C ASP A 205 7.63 -4.67 -1.24
N ILE A 206 7.91 -5.93 -1.58
CA ILE A 206 6.86 -6.87 -2.00
C ILE A 206 5.81 -7.00 -0.88
N LEU A 207 6.27 -7.21 0.36
CA LEU A 207 5.39 -7.31 1.51
C LEU A 207 4.67 -5.99 1.78
N PHE A 208 5.36 -4.86 1.65
CA PHE A 208 4.76 -3.52 1.75
C PHE A 208 3.62 -3.35 0.73
N GLY A 209 3.83 -3.69 -0.54
CA GLY A 209 2.82 -3.61 -1.59
C GLY A 209 1.59 -4.49 -1.30
N ILE A 210 1.81 -5.70 -0.80
CA ILE A 210 0.74 -6.62 -0.41
C ILE A 210 -0.04 -6.07 0.80
N PHE A 211 0.65 -5.69 1.87
CA PHE A 211 -0.02 -5.22 3.09
C PHE A 211 -0.77 -3.91 2.87
N ASN A 212 -0.18 -2.95 2.16
CA ASN A 212 -0.89 -1.72 1.79
C ASN A 212 -2.14 -2.01 0.97
N SER A 213 -2.06 -2.97 0.02
CA SER A 213 -3.23 -3.38 -0.75
C SER A 213 -4.36 -3.88 0.14
N VAL A 214 -4.05 -4.77 1.09
CA VAL A 214 -5.03 -5.31 2.05
C VAL A 214 -5.62 -4.20 2.92
N ILE A 215 -4.78 -3.29 3.44
CA ILE A 215 -5.21 -2.17 4.30
C ILE A 215 -6.15 -1.24 3.55
N ILE A 216 -5.75 -0.77 2.37
CA ILE A 216 -6.51 0.17 1.54
C ILE A 216 -7.85 -0.43 1.13
N ILE A 217 -7.87 -1.68 0.67
CA ILE A 217 -9.12 -2.39 0.31
C ILE A 217 -9.97 -2.64 1.55
N GLY A 218 -9.37 -3.00 2.68
CA GLY A 218 -10.02 -3.19 3.97
C GLY A 218 -10.74 -1.92 4.43
N PHE A 219 -10.06 -0.77 4.42
CA PHE A 219 -10.66 0.53 4.73
C PHE A 219 -11.80 0.87 3.76
N TYR A 220 -11.58 0.71 2.46
CA TYR A 220 -12.58 1.02 1.43
C TYR A 220 -13.87 0.22 1.57
N THR A 221 -13.74 -1.07 1.87
CA THR A 221 -14.89 -1.96 2.04
C THR A 221 -15.56 -1.79 3.40
N SER A 222 -14.82 -1.40 4.44
CA SER A 222 -15.35 -1.19 5.79
C SER A 222 -16.20 0.08 5.93
N ILE A 223 -15.87 1.14 5.19
CA ILE A 223 -16.65 2.38 5.23
C ILE A 223 -18.03 2.12 4.59
N PRO A 224 -19.15 2.38 5.26
CA PRO A 224 -20.48 2.18 4.67
C PRO A 224 -20.72 3.17 3.53
N SER A 225 -21.38 2.73 2.45
CA SER A 225 -21.86 3.66 1.43
C SER A 225 -23.02 4.48 2.02
N ARG A 226 -23.02 5.81 1.85
CA ARG A 226 -23.98 6.77 2.47
C ARG A 226 -25.46 6.34 2.40
N LYS A 227 -25.85 5.48 1.45
CA LYS A 227 -27.22 4.94 1.35
C LYS A 227 -27.70 4.18 2.61
N MET A 228 -26.82 3.77 3.52
CA MET A 228 -27.22 3.16 4.80
C MET A 228 -27.49 4.16 5.93
N LEU A 229 -26.98 5.39 5.87
CA LEU A 229 -27.13 6.38 6.97
C LEU A 229 -28.47 7.13 6.94
N THR A 230 -29.22 7.06 5.85
CA THR A 230 -30.53 7.72 5.72
C THR A 230 -31.70 6.82 6.06
N LYS A 231 -31.49 5.53 6.36
CA LYS A 231 -32.53 4.73 7.00
C LYS A 231 -32.58 5.14 8.47
N LYS A 232 -33.60 5.92 8.83
CA LYS A 232 -33.99 6.12 10.22
C LYS A 232 -34.09 4.73 10.87
N TRP A 233 -33.33 4.53 11.94
CA TRP A 233 -33.46 3.37 12.82
C TRP A 233 -34.82 3.41 13.53
#